data_AF-A0A0J6S0P0-F1
#
_entry.id   AF-A0A0J6S0P0-F1
#
_cell.length_a   1.000
_cell.length_b   1.000
_cell.length_c   1.000
_cell.angle_alpha   90.00
_cell.angle_beta   90.00
_cell.angle_gamma   90.00
#
_symmetry.space_group_name_H-M   'P 1'
#
loop_
_entity.id
_entity.type
_entity.pdbx_description
1 polymer ?
#
loop_
_entity_poly.entity_id
_entity_poly.type
_entity_poly.pdbx_seq_one_letter_code
_entity_poly.pdbx_strand_id
1 'polypeptide(L)'
;MSYAAMDGMPFVLRTADGAFIPADPANIDWQRYLAWLEAGHEAAPLPIPEQAKVAPAVSVSDRQFFQALTLAGTITQDEALAAVMTGTLPARMEAAVAGLPDAQQFAARMLLSGATTFERGHPMVARLGAALGYDAAALDALWRQAATL
;
A
#
# COMPACT_ATOMS: atom_id res chain seq x y z
N MET A 1 -11.05 4.06 -31.62
CA MET A 1 -9.88 3.28 -31.20
C MET A 1 -9.07 4.16 -30.26
N SER A 2 -8.46 3.60 -29.22
CA SER A 2 -7.67 4.36 -28.25
C SER A 2 -6.52 3.51 -27.76
N TYR A 3 -5.38 4.16 -27.56
CA TYR A 3 -4.11 3.51 -27.25
C TYR A 3 -3.47 4.18 -26.05
N ALA A 4 -2.68 3.41 -25.32
CA ALA A 4 -1.84 3.89 -24.25
C ALA A 4 -0.38 3.48 -24.50
N ALA A 5 0.55 4.39 -24.24
CA ALA A 5 1.96 4.27 -24.54
C ALA A 5 2.82 4.75 -23.36
N MET A 6 4.09 4.37 -23.34
CA MET A 6 5.09 4.88 -22.41
C MET A 6 6.37 5.11 -23.20
N ASP A 7 7.01 6.25 -22.98
CA ASP A 7 8.22 6.60 -23.71
C ASP A 7 9.33 5.55 -23.50
N GLY A 8 10.08 5.26 -24.57
CA GLY A 8 11.10 4.21 -24.61
C GLY A 8 10.59 2.75 -24.64
N MET A 9 9.28 2.47 -24.58
CA MET A 9 8.75 1.09 -24.66
C MET A 9 8.63 0.61 -26.12
N PRO A 10 9.04 -0.64 -26.45
CA PRO A 10 8.92 -1.22 -27.78
C PRO A 10 7.51 -1.79 -28.09
N PHE A 11 6.46 -1.24 -27.48
CA PHE A 11 5.06 -1.64 -27.67
C PHE A 11 4.09 -0.55 -27.22
N VAL A 12 2.81 -0.69 -27.62
CA VAL A 12 1.68 0.09 -27.09
C VAL A 12 0.53 -0.82 -26.66
N LEU A 13 -0.30 -0.35 -25.73
CA LEU A 13 -1.50 -1.03 -25.28
C LEU A 13 -2.72 -0.50 -26.03
N ARG A 14 -3.50 -1.37 -26.68
CA ARG A 14 -4.84 -1.01 -27.16
C ARG A 14 -5.83 -1.09 -26.00
N THR A 15 -6.44 0.03 -25.64
CA THR A 15 -7.30 0.11 -24.44
C THR A 15 -8.68 -0.50 -24.63
N ALA A 16 -9.08 -0.82 -25.87
CA ALA A 16 -10.38 -1.42 -26.19
C ALA A 16 -10.49 -2.91 -25.80
N ASP A 17 -9.38 -3.65 -25.84
CA ASP A 17 -9.31 -5.09 -25.59
C ASP A 17 -8.13 -5.51 -24.70
N GLY A 18 -7.27 -4.57 -24.31
CA GLY A 18 -6.07 -4.84 -23.50
C GLY A 18 -4.93 -5.47 -24.29
N ALA A 19 -4.97 -5.46 -25.63
CA ALA A 19 -3.93 -6.07 -26.45
C ALA A 19 -2.62 -5.27 -26.41
N PHE A 20 -1.52 -5.94 -26.08
CA PHE A 20 -0.16 -5.40 -26.22
C PHE A 20 0.30 -5.56 -27.68
N ILE A 21 0.63 -4.44 -28.32
CA ILE A 21 0.98 -4.34 -29.74
C ILE A 21 2.47 -4.00 -29.84
N PRO A 22 3.35 -4.93 -30.24
CA PRO A 22 4.76 -4.65 -30.49
C PRO A 22 4.98 -3.57 -31.53
N ALA A 23 6.06 -2.80 -31.38
CA ALA A 23 6.50 -1.77 -32.32
C ALA A 23 7.15 -2.35 -33.60
N ASP A 24 6.41 -3.24 -34.28
CA ASP A 24 6.84 -3.96 -35.47
C ASP A 24 6.15 -3.38 -36.73
N PRO A 25 6.88 -2.86 -37.73
CA PRO A 25 6.32 -2.39 -38.99
C PRO A 25 5.46 -3.43 -39.75
N ALA A 26 5.68 -4.73 -39.54
CA ALA A 26 4.87 -5.80 -40.13
C ALA A 26 3.53 -6.03 -39.39
N ASN A 27 3.36 -5.49 -38.18
CA ASN A 27 2.14 -5.65 -37.41
C ASN A 27 1.06 -4.64 -37.85
N ILE A 28 -0.06 -5.14 -38.35
CA ILE A 28 -1.22 -4.34 -38.80
C ILE A 28 -1.74 -3.43 -37.67
N ASP A 29 -1.71 -3.89 -36.42
CA ASP A 29 -2.19 -3.09 -35.29
C ASP A 29 -1.20 -1.99 -34.87
N TRP A 30 0.09 -2.15 -35.18
CA TRP A 30 1.08 -1.08 -35.06
C TRP A 30 0.91 -0.02 -36.16
N GLN A 31 0.70 -0.45 -37.41
CA GLN A 31 0.38 0.48 -38.51
C GLN A 31 -0.90 1.28 -38.23
N ARG A 32 -1.93 0.65 -37.65
CA ARG A 32 -3.16 1.33 -37.19
C ARG A 32 -2.91 2.35 -36.08
N TYR A 33 -1.99 2.06 -35.16
CA TYR A 33 -1.57 3.01 -34.13
C TYR A 33 -0.87 4.23 -34.74
N LEU A 34 0.05 4.03 -35.68
CA LEU A 34 0.74 5.12 -36.38
C LEU A 34 -0.24 6.01 -37.16
N ALA A 35 -1.14 5.43 -37.96
CA ALA A 35 -2.16 6.18 -38.70
C ALA A 35 -3.13 6.95 -37.77
N TRP A 36 -3.34 6.45 -36.54
CA TRP A 36 -4.14 7.13 -35.52
C TRP A 36 -3.38 8.34 -34.92
N LEU A 37 -2.06 8.25 -34.72
CA LEU A 37 -1.23 9.42 -34.37
C LEU A 37 -1.21 10.47 -35.50
N GLU A 38 -1.06 10.04 -36.76
CA GLU A 38 -1.07 10.93 -37.93
C GLU A 38 -2.40 11.69 -38.10
N ALA A 39 -3.51 11.11 -37.64
CA ALA A 39 -4.80 11.79 -37.57
C ALA A 39 -4.90 12.86 -36.45
N GLY A 40 -3.82 13.13 -35.73
CA GLY A 40 -3.75 14.14 -34.67
C GLY A 40 -4.22 13.65 -33.29
N HIS A 41 -4.28 12.34 -33.07
CA HIS A 41 -4.56 11.79 -31.74
C HIS A 41 -3.29 11.57 -30.92
N GLU A 42 -3.41 11.64 -29.60
CA GLU A 42 -2.32 11.44 -28.65
C GLU A 42 -2.59 10.20 -27.79
N ALA A 43 -1.59 9.33 -27.65
CA ALA A 43 -1.70 8.14 -26.80
C ALA A 43 -1.76 8.54 -25.33
N ALA A 44 -2.68 7.94 -24.56
CA ALA A 44 -2.67 8.09 -23.12
C ALA A 44 -1.37 7.50 -22.52
N PRO A 45 -0.90 7.93 -21.34
CA PRO A 45 0.12 7.17 -20.62
C PRO A 45 -0.39 5.75 -20.33
N LEU A 46 0.49 4.74 -20.39
CA LEU A 46 0.15 3.38 -19.97
C LEU A 46 -0.48 3.41 -18.58
N PRO A 47 -1.62 2.70 -18.36
CA PRO A 47 -2.19 2.59 -17.03
C PRO A 47 -1.23 1.78 -16.16
N ILE A 48 -0.48 2.48 -15.30
CA ILE A 48 0.17 1.85 -14.15
C ILE A 48 -0.92 1.13 -13.34
N PRO A 49 -0.73 -0.14 -12.95
CA PRO A 49 -1.70 -0.82 -12.09
C PRO A 49 -1.92 0.00 -10.82
N GLU A 50 -3.16 0.18 -10.37
CA GLU A 50 -3.43 0.96 -9.14
C GLU A 50 -2.72 0.33 -7.92
N GLN A 51 -2.45 -0.99 -7.96
CA GLN A 51 -1.61 -1.70 -6.97
C GLN A 51 -0.13 -1.24 -6.94
N ALA A 52 0.35 -0.48 -7.94
CA ALA A 52 1.69 0.09 -7.99
C ALA A 52 1.78 1.50 -7.35
N LYS A 53 0.69 2.05 -6.79
CA LYS A 53 0.81 3.09 -5.75
C LYS A 53 1.33 2.46 -4.46
N VAL A 54 2.61 2.09 -4.47
CA VAL A 54 3.39 1.93 -3.26
C VAL A 54 3.48 3.32 -2.63
N ALA A 55 2.56 3.63 -1.71
CA ALA A 55 2.73 4.76 -0.82
C ALA A 55 4.13 4.64 -0.22
N PRO A 56 4.95 5.71 -0.22
CA PRO A 56 6.36 5.63 0.15
C PRO A 56 6.46 4.91 1.48
N ALA A 57 7.33 3.89 1.54
CA ALA A 57 7.46 3.01 2.69
C ALA A 57 8.08 3.78 3.87
N VAL A 58 7.27 4.61 4.52
CA VAL A 58 7.54 5.16 5.83
C VAL A 58 7.48 3.96 6.78
N SER A 59 8.64 3.36 7.00
CA SER A 59 8.89 2.47 8.12
C SER A 59 9.13 3.31 9.36
N VAL A 60 8.52 2.92 10.46
CA VAL A 60 8.78 3.51 11.79
C VAL A 60 9.15 2.39 12.74
N SER A 61 9.97 2.67 13.76
CA SER A 61 10.26 1.67 14.78
C SER A 61 9.03 1.33 15.62
N ASP A 62 9.08 0.19 16.30
CA ASP A 62 8.17 -0.18 17.38
C ASP A 62 7.93 0.97 18.36
N ARG A 63 9.01 1.60 18.85
CA ARG A 63 8.99 2.75 19.76
C ARG A 63 8.20 3.92 19.17
N GLN A 64 8.50 4.29 17.92
CA GLN A 64 7.84 5.40 17.22
C GLN A 64 6.34 5.11 17.02
N PHE A 65 6.00 3.89 16.62
CA PHE A 65 4.62 3.44 16.41
C PHE A 65 3.78 3.48 17.69
N PHE A 66 4.24 2.83 18.76
CA PHE A 66 3.50 2.80 20.03
C PHE A 66 3.46 4.17 20.72
N GLN A 67 4.52 4.99 20.62
CA GLN A 67 4.48 6.37 21.12
C GLN A 67 3.47 7.23 20.33
N ALA A 68 3.39 7.10 19.00
CA ALA A 68 2.41 7.83 18.20
C ALA A 68 0.96 7.41 18.51
N LEU A 69 0.70 6.11 18.72
CA LEU A 69 -0.62 5.61 19.16
C LEU A 69 -1.01 6.16 20.55
N THR A 70 -0.04 6.33 21.44
CA THR A 70 -0.24 6.92 22.76
C THR A 70 -0.58 8.41 22.66
N LEU A 71 0.16 9.16 21.85
CA LEU A 71 -0.10 10.59 21.59
C LEU A 71 -1.44 10.82 20.88
N ALA A 72 -1.90 9.86 20.08
CA ALA A 72 -3.21 9.85 19.46
C ALA A 72 -4.35 9.42 20.41
N GLY A 73 -4.04 8.98 21.63
CA GLY A 73 -5.03 8.52 22.63
C GLY A 73 -5.67 7.16 22.34
N THR A 74 -5.08 6.35 21.44
CA THR A 74 -5.62 5.04 21.05
C THR A 74 -5.24 3.92 22.02
N ILE A 75 -4.10 4.06 22.69
CA ILE A 75 -3.61 3.18 23.76
C ILE A 75 -3.11 4.02 24.94
N THR A 76 -3.04 3.42 26.12
CA THR A 76 -2.47 4.04 27.32
C THR A 76 -0.95 4.03 27.32
N GLN A 77 -0.32 4.87 28.17
CA GLN A 77 1.13 4.89 28.34
C GLN A 77 1.67 3.54 28.83
N ASP A 78 0.96 2.89 29.76
CA ASP A 78 1.34 1.59 30.31
C ASP A 78 1.28 0.48 29.24
N GLU A 79 0.25 0.48 28.38
CA GLU A 79 0.17 -0.44 27.24
C GLU A 79 1.31 -0.22 26.23
N ALA A 80 1.66 1.03 25.96
CA ALA A 80 2.76 1.35 25.04
C ALA A 80 4.13 0.94 25.59
N LEU A 81 4.36 1.14 26.90
CA LEU A 81 5.57 0.68 27.57
C LEU A 81 5.63 -0.85 27.62
N ALA A 82 4.52 -1.53 27.94
CA ALA A 82 4.46 -3.00 27.91
C ALA A 82 4.70 -3.55 26.48
N ALA A 83 4.17 -2.90 25.45
CA ALA A 83 4.40 -3.30 24.06
C ALA A 83 5.89 -3.21 23.69
N VAL A 84 6.55 -2.08 23.97
CA VAL A 84 7.97 -1.86 23.64
C VAL A 84 8.93 -2.66 24.53
N MET A 85 8.62 -2.83 25.83
CA MET A 85 9.53 -3.49 26.77
C MET A 85 9.39 -5.02 26.79
N THR A 86 8.18 -5.56 26.55
CA THR A 86 7.89 -7.00 26.70
C THR A 86 7.20 -7.63 25.51
N GLY A 87 6.94 -6.89 24.43
CA GLY A 87 6.17 -7.37 23.27
C GLY A 87 4.69 -7.60 23.58
N THR A 88 4.19 -7.06 24.70
CA THR A 88 2.80 -7.27 25.14
C THR A 88 1.84 -6.40 24.32
N LEU A 89 1.01 -7.05 23.50
CA LEU A 89 0.12 -6.36 22.59
C LEU A 89 -0.97 -5.57 23.36
N PRO A 90 -1.21 -4.27 23.06
CA PRO A 90 -2.26 -3.48 23.70
C PRO A 90 -3.65 -4.09 23.51
N ALA A 91 -4.55 -3.89 24.48
CA ALA A 91 -5.83 -4.60 24.53
C ALA A 91 -6.71 -4.34 23.29
N ARG A 92 -6.63 -3.12 22.73
CA ARG A 92 -7.36 -2.75 21.51
C ARG A 92 -6.81 -3.45 20.25
N MET A 93 -5.50 -3.69 20.18
CA MET A 93 -4.87 -4.44 19.09
C MET A 93 -5.11 -5.95 19.24
N GLU A 94 -5.08 -6.45 20.47
CA GLU A 94 -5.44 -7.83 20.81
C GLU A 94 -6.89 -8.16 20.40
N ALA A 95 -7.84 -7.26 20.66
CA ALA A 95 -9.22 -7.37 20.18
C ALA A 95 -9.32 -7.35 18.63
N ALA A 96 -8.49 -6.54 17.95
CA ALA A 96 -8.43 -6.53 16.49
C ALA A 96 -7.87 -7.86 15.92
N VAL A 97 -6.88 -8.47 16.59
CA VAL A 97 -6.35 -9.80 16.24
C VAL A 97 -7.41 -10.88 16.48
N ALA A 98 -8.18 -10.82 17.56
CA ALA A 98 -9.28 -11.75 17.84
C ALA A 98 -10.41 -11.71 16.79
N GLY A 99 -10.53 -10.63 16.01
CA GLY A 99 -11.42 -10.54 14.85
C GLY A 99 -10.92 -11.27 13.59
N LEU A 100 -9.71 -11.82 13.60
CA LEU A 100 -9.16 -12.62 12.49
C LEU A 100 -9.61 -14.10 12.61
N PRO A 101 -9.68 -14.86 11.49
CA PRO A 101 -9.89 -16.30 11.56
C PRO A 101 -8.82 -16.98 12.41
N ASP A 102 -9.17 -17.96 13.23
CA ASP A 102 -8.32 -18.61 14.23
C ASP A 102 -6.91 -18.98 13.71
N ALA A 103 -6.85 -19.55 12.50
CA ALA A 103 -5.61 -19.94 11.82
C ALA A 103 -4.64 -18.77 11.53
N GLN A 104 -5.14 -17.53 11.48
CA GLN A 104 -4.34 -16.31 11.28
C GLN A 104 -3.99 -15.61 12.60
N GLN A 105 -4.73 -15.84 13.69
CA GLN A 105 -4.55 -15.10 14.95
C GLN A 105 -3.16 -15.30 15.58
N PHE A 106 -2.68 -16.56 15.62
CA PHE A 106 -1.36 -16.86 16.17
C PHE A 106 -0.23 -16.17 15.38
N ALA A 107 -0.27 -16.28 14.05
CA ALA A 107 0.72 -15.65 13.16
C ALA A 107 0.67 -14.12 13.26
N ALA A 108 -0.52 -13.52 13.33
CA ALA A 108 -0.68 -12.08 13.50
C ALA A 108 -0.11 -11.61 14.85
N ARG A 109 -0.45 -12.30 15.96
CA ARG A 109 0.04 -11.96 17.30
C ARG A 109 1.56 -12.07 17.39
N MET A 110 2.15 -13.15 16.87
CA MET A 110 3.61 -13.37 16.81
C MET A 110 4.33 -12.30 15.98
N LEU A 111 3.76 -11.91 14.83
CA LEU A 111 4.29 -10.84 13.99
C LEU A 111 4.27 -9.49 14.73
N LEU A 112 3.18 -9.16 15.42
CA LEU A 112 3.05 -7.87 16.11
C LEU A 112 3.89 -7.76 17.38
N SER A 113 4.03 -8.84 18.15
CA SER A 113 4.86 -8.85 19.37
C SER A 113 6.36 -8.88 19.06
N GLY A 114 6.76 -9.38 17.89
CA GLY A 114 8.16 -9.48 17.46
C GLY A 114 8.60 -8.40 16.46
N ALA A 115 7.71 -7.52 16.02
CA ALA A 115 8.03 -6.47 15.05
C ALA A 115 8.82 -5.33 15.69
N THR A 116 10.07 -5.17 15.29
CA THR A 116 10.91 -4.01 15.62
C THR A 116 10.64 -2.80 14.71
N THR A 117 9.98 -3.03 13.58
CA THR A 117 9.69 -2.04 12.53
C THR A 117 8.29 -2.24 11.97
N PHE A 118 7.55 -1.15 11.78
CA PHE A 118 6.19 -1.12 11.28
C PHE A 118 6.11 -0.34 9.96
N GLU A 119 5.88 -1.05 8.86
CA GLU A 119 5.76 -0.47 7.51
C GLU A 119 4.31 -0.08 7.20
N ARG A 120 4.09 1.18 6.78
CA ARG A 120 2.75 1.68 6.42
C ARG A 120 2.06 0.86 5.32
N GLY A 121 2.84 0.31 4.39
CA GLY A 121 2.37 -0.51 3.27
C GLY A 121 2.01 -1.95 3.62
N HIS A 122 2.33 -2.43 4.82
CA HIS A 122 2.10 -3.82 5.20
C HIS A 122 0.58 -4.12 5.33
N PRO A 123 0.05 -5.20 4.73
CA PRO A 123 -1.40 -5.45 4.70
C PRO A 123 -2.01 -5.63 6.10
N MET A 124 -1.23 -6.07 7.09
CA MET A 124 -1.70 -6.14 8.49
C MET A 124 -1.96 -4.74 9.09
N VAL A 125 -1.17 -3.72 8.73
CA VAL A 125 -1.34 -2.36 9.24
C VAL A 125 -2.68 -1.77 8.79
N ALA A 126 -3.06 -1.96 7.53
CA ALA A 126 -4.35 -1.51 7.02
C ALA A 126 -5.53 -2.22 7.73
N ARG A 127 -5.42 -3.54 7.96
CA ARG A 127 -6.46 -4.34 8.67
C ARG A 127 -6.58 -3.94 10.14
N LEU A 128 -5.47 -3.81 10.85
CA LEU A 128 -5.46 -3.36 12.25
C LEU A 128 -5.96 -1.93 12.37
N GLY A 129 -5.50 -1.02 11.52
CA GLY A 129 -5.96 0.37 11.48
C GLY A 129 -7.47 0.47 11.38
N ALA A 130 -8.07 -0.22 10.41
CA ALA A 130 -9.53 -0.27 10.26
C ALA A 130 -10.23 -0.81 11.51
N ALA A 131 -9.72 -1.87 12.13
CA ALA A 131 -10.27 -2.43 13.38
C ALA A 131 -10.08 -1.51 14.61
N LEU A 132 -9.04 -0.67 14.62
CA LEU A 132 -8.79 0.36 15.64
C LEU A 132 -9.59 1.65 15.41
N GLY A 133 -10.29 1.78 14.28
CA GLY A 133 -11.08 2.96 13.89
C GLY A 133 -10.35 3.98 13.01
N TYR A 134 -9.16 3.65 12.48
CA TYR A 134 -8.40 4.50 11.56
C TYR A 134 -8.75 4.20 10.10
N ASP A 135 -9.06 5.24 9.32
CA ASP A 135 -9.05 5.17 7.86
C ASP A 135 -7.62 5.28 7.30
N ALA A 136 -7.48 5.17 5.98
CA ALA A 136 -6.17 5.25 5.31
C ALA A 136 -5.45 6.59 5.52
N ALA A 137 -6.18 7.71 5.54
CA ALA A 137 -5.60 9.05 5.71
C ALA A 137 -5.18 9.31 7.17
N ALA A 138 -5.94 8.77 8.13
CA ALA A 138 -5.60 8.79 9.55
C ALA A 138 -4.36 7.95 9.85
N LEU A 139 -4.20 6.77 9.20
CA LEU A 139 -2.96 5.99 9.25
C LEU A 139 -1.78 6.75 8.62
N ASP A 140 -1.98 7.43 7.49
CA ASP A 140 -0.93 8.22 6.83
C ASP A 140 -0.51 9.44 7.67
N ALA A 141 -1.43 10.01 8.44
CA ALA A 141 -1.13 11.05 9.43
C ALA A 141 -0.35 10.47 10.63
N LEU A 142 -0.81 9.34 11.18
CA LEU A 142 -0.15 8.64 12.29
C LEU A 142 1.30 8.27 11.95
N TRP A 143 1.55 7.73 10.74
CA TRP A 143 2.90 7.36 10.31
C TRP A 143 3.82 8.57 10.10
N ARG A 144 3.30 9.67 9.55
CA ARG A 144 4.07 10.93 9.44
C ARG A 144 4.41 11.51 10.82
N GLN A 145 3.50 11.42 11.79
CA GLN A 145 3.78 11.83 13.17
C GLN A 145 4.81 10.90 13.82
N ALA A 146 4.64 9.58 13.70
CA ALA A 146 5.56 8.58 14.24
C ALA A 146 7.00 8.75 13.72
N ALA A 147 7.17 9.10 12.44
CA ALA A 147 8.48 9.35 11.84
C ALA A 147 9.19 10.63 12.36
N THR A 148 8.54 11.45 13.20
CA THR A 148 9.15 12.62 13.87
C THR A 148 9.53 12.38 15.33
N LEU A 149 9.30 11.17 15.85
CA LEU A 149 9.59 10.75 17.23
C LEU A 149 10.90 9.95 17.32
#